data_AF-E4Z6X0-F1
#
_entry.id   AF-E4Z6X0-F1
#
_cell.length_a   1.000
_cell.length_b   1.000
_cell.length_c   1.000
_cell.angle_alpha   90.00
_cell.angle_beta   90.00
_cell.angle_gamma   90.00
#
_symmetry.space_group_name_H-M   'P 1'
#
loop_
_entity.id
_entity.type
_entity.pdbx_description
1 polymer ?
#
loop_
_entity_poly.entity_id
_entity_poly.type
_entity_poly.pdbx_seq_one_letter_code
_entity_poly.pdbx_strand_id
1 'polypeptide(L)'
;MGRGIIVICLSLFVELAMGQSYLDMRHHSFREMKEYLQLVNNICPEQSRLYSIGKSVQGRDLLVLELGTSPGQDQLLKPNFKYVANMHGNEVVGKELLLWLAHYMCQEYRNG
;
A
#
# COMPACT_ATOMS: atom_id res chain seq x y z
N MET A 1 -45.42 -29.27 -3.47
CA MET A 1 -44.15 -28.95 -2.78
C MET A 1 -43.06 -29.02 -3.83
N GLY A 2 -42.64 -27.92 -4.44
CA GLY A 2 -41.83 -26.88 -3.81
C GLY A 2 -40.41 -27.04 -4.38
N ARG A 3 -40.03 -26.14 -5.28
CA ARG A 3 -38.84 -26.18 -6.14
C ARG A 3 -37.54 -26.25 -5.31
N GLY A 4 -36.62 -27.11 -5.73
CA GLY A 4 -35.23 -27.10 -5.28
C GLY A 4 -34.29 -27.13 -6.49
N ILE A 5 -34.25 -26.04 -7.27
CA ILE A 5 -33.17 -25.83 -8.23
C ILE A 5 -31.96 -25.39 -7.39
N ILE A 6 -31.06 -26.32 -7.08
CA ILE A 6 -29.73 -25.98 -6.61
C ILE A 6 -28.99 -25.43 -7.83
N VAL A 7 -29.06 -24.11 -8.00
CA VAL A 7 -28.18 -23.38 -8.90
C VAL A 7 -26.79 -23.38 -8.28
N ILE A 8 -26.01 -24.45 -8.49
CA ILE A 8 -24.55 -24.38 -8.37
C ILE A 8 -24.08 -23.67 -9.66
N CYS A 9 -24.36 -22.38 -9.75
CA CYS A 9 -23.79 -21.50 -10.74
C CYS A 9 -23.01 -20.45 -9.97
N LEU A 10 -21.71 -20.66 -9.89
CA LEU A 10 -20.68 -19.66 -10.12
C LEU A 10 -19.33 -20.35 -9.85
N SER A 11 -18.78 -20.92 -10.92
CA SER A 11 -17.37 -20.76 -11.27
C SER A 11 -16.40 -20.74 -10.07
N LEU A 12 -16.30 -21.89 -9.42
CA LEU A 12 -15.40 -22.17 -8.29
C LEU A 12 -13.93 -22.37 -8.73
N PHE A 13 -13.47 -21.61 -9.72
CA PHE A 13 -12.09 -21.62 -10.24
C PHE A 13 -11.67 -20.25 -10.82
N VAL A 14 -12.07 -19.13 -10.19
CA VAL A 14 -11.45 -17.81 -10.43
C VAL A 14 -10.82 -17.24 -9.14
N GLU A 15 -10.48 -18.09 -8.17
CA GLU A 15 -9.81 -17.63 -6.93
C GLU A 15 -8.60 -18.48 -6.56
N LEU A 16 -7.87 -18.99 -7.55
CA LEU A 16 -6.48 -19.37 -7.36
C LEU A 16 -5.60 -18.39 -8.14
N ALA A 17 -4.93 -17.54 -7.38
CA ALA A 17 -3.96 -16.54 -7.82
C ALA A 17 -4.53 -15.25 -8.45
N MET A 18 -5.09 -14.37 -7.61
CA MET A 18 -4.70 -12.95 -7.66
C MET A 18 -3.24 -12.83 -7.16
N GLY A 19 -2.36 -13.60 -7.79
CA GLY A 19 -0.96 -13.77 -7.48
C GLY A 19 -0.14 -12.98 -8.49
N GLN A 20 -0.41 -11.69 -8.56
CA GLN A 20 0.53 -10.63 -8.87
C GLN A 20 -0.24 -9.33 -8.69
N SER A 21 0.13 -8.56 -7.67
CA SER A 21 -0.20 -7.14 -7.65
C SER A 21 0.51 -6.56 -8.86
N TYR A 22 -0.20 -6.46 -9.98
CA TYR A 22 0.33 -5.81 -11.15
C TYR A 22 0.61 -4.37 -10.75
N LEU A 23 1.90 -4.08 -10.63
CA LEU A 23 2.43 -2.75 -10.41
C LEU A 23 1.79 -1.78 -11.42
N ASP A 24 0.87 -0.94 -10.94
CA ASP A 24 0.10 -0.05 -11.79
C ASP A 24 0.91 1.23 -12.09
N MET A 25 1.55 1.30 -13.27
CA MET A 25 2.34 2.46 -13.73
C MET A 25 1.40 3.54 -14.26
N ARG A 26 0.79 4.29 -13.35
CA ARG A 26 -0.04 5.43 -13.71
C ARG A 26 -0.01 6.49 -12.63
N HIS A 27 -0.67 7.60 -12.91
CA HIS A 27 -0.90 8.62 -11.90
C HIS A 27 -2.02 8.24 -10.94
N HIS A 28 -1.74 8.35 -9.64
CA HIS A 28 -2.71 8.11 -8.58
C HIS A 28 -3.28 9.42 -8.05
N SER A 29 -4.60 9.55 -8.01
CA SER A 29 -5.27 10.60 -7.22
C SER A 29 -4.98 10.41 -5.72
N PHE A 30 -5.32 11.40 -4.88
CA PHE A 30 -5.14 11.27 -3.43
C PHE A 30 -5.88 10.05 -2.86
N ARG A 31 -7.10 9.78 -3.34
CA ARG A 31 -7.91 8.62 -2.90
C ARG A 31 -7.20 7.31 -3.25
N GLU A 32 -6.77 7.17 -4.49
CA GLU A 32 -6.11 5.96 -4.97
C GLU A 32 -4.73 5.76 -4.33
N MET A 33 -3.97 6.84 -4.12
CA MET A 33 -2.71 6.79 -3.39
C MET A 33 -2.92 6.30 -1.95
N LYS A 34 -3.97 6.76 -1.26
CA LYS A 34 -4.32 6.27 0.08
C LYS A 34 -4.68 4.79 0.06
N GLU A 35 -5.53 4.36 -0.88
CA GLU A 35 -5.91 2.95 -1.08
C GLU A 35 -4.69 2.08 -1.37
N TYR A 36 -3.76 2.57 -2.20
CA TYR A 36 -2.50 1.89 -2.52
C TYR A 36 -1.63 1.70 -1.28
N LEU A 37 -1.41 2.75 -0.49
CA LEU A 37 -0.62 2.65 0.74
C LEU A 37 -1.26 1.72 1.77
N GLN A 38 -2.59 1.72 1.88
CA GLN A 38 -3.34 0.79 2.73
C GLN A 38 -3.17 -0.65 2.25
N LEU A 39 -3.23 -0.88 0.93
CA LEU A 39 -2.98 -2.18 0.33
C LEU A 39 -1.58 -2.69 0.66
N VAL A 40 -0.54 -1.87 0.45
CA VAL A 40 0.85 -2.24 0.80
C VAL A 40 0.95 -2.58 2.27
N ASN A 41 0.37 -1.75 3.15
CA ASN A 41 0.39 -2.00 4.59
C ASN A 41 -0.30 -3.32 4.97
N ASN A 42 -1.38 -3.69 4.28
CA ASN A 42 -2.10 -4.93 4.50
C ASN A 42 -1.35 -6.16 3.96
N ILE A 43 -0.48 -5.99 2.95
CA ILE A 43 0.33 -7.08 2.38
C ILE A 43 1.51 -7.44 3.29
N CYS A 44 2.14 -6.47 3.95
CA CYS A 44 3.27 -6.68 4.86
C CYS A 44 3.05 -5.98 6.22
N PRO A 45 2.04 -6.38 7.01
CA PRO A 45 1.66 -5.70 8.25
C PRO A 45 2.75 -5.81 9.34
N GLU A 46 3.61 -6.82 9.28
CA GLU A 46 4.72 -6.97 10.24
C GLU A 46 5.90 -6.04 9.93
N GLN A 47 6.04 -5.62 8.66
CA GLN A 47 7.16 -4.79 8.19
C GLN A 47 6.76 -3.37 7.85
N SER A 48 5.48 -3.02 8.02
CA SER A 48 4.98 -1.70 7.64
C SER A 48 3.99 -1.11 8.65
N ARG A 49 3.95 0.22 8.70
CA ARG A 49 2.99 0.98 9.50
C ARG A 49 2.57 2.25 8.76
N LEU A 50 1.31 2.32 8.38
CA LEU A 50 0.70 3.50 7.77
C LEU A 50 0.13 4.44 8.84
N TYR A 51 0.55 5.70 8.83
CA TYR A 51 0.02 6.74 9.72
C TYR A 51 -0.01 8.10 9.03
N SER A 52 -0.65 9.07 9.69
CA SER A 52 -0.73 10.46 9.24
C SER A 52 0.07 11.34 10.19
N ILE A 53 0.88 12.26 9.65
CA ILE A 53 1.64 13.26 10.43
C ILE A 53 0.90 14.59 10.56
N GLY A 54 -0.32 14.68 10.00
CA GLY A 54 -1.13 15.90 10.04
C GLY A 54 -2.06 15.99 8.84
N LYS A 55 -2.60 17.20 8.63
CA LYS A 55 -3.51 17.49 7.53
C LYS A 55 -2.95 18.63 6.68
N SER A 56 -3.16 18.56 5.38
CA SER A 56 -2.99 19.70 4.46
C SER A 56 -4.02 20.81 4.76
N VAL A 57 -3.85 21.98 4.15
CA VAL A 57 -4.80 23.11 4.22
C VAL A 57 -6.22 22.70 3.81
N GLN A 58 -6.35 21.75 2.88
CA GLN A 58 -7.65 21.22 2.41
C GLN A 58 -8.12 19.98 3.19
N GLY A 59 -7.54 19.68 4.36
CA GLY A 59 -7.99 18.57 5.21
C GLY A 59 -7.58 17.16 4.75
N ARG A 60 -6.75 17.04 3.70
CA ARG A 60 -6.18 15.74 3.27
C ARG A 60 -5.07 15.28 4.21
N ASP A 61 -5.03 14.00 4.55
CA ASP A 61 -3.95 13.40 5.36
C ASP A 61 -2.57 13.53 4.71
N LEU A 62 -1.57 13.85 5.52
CA LEU A 62 -0.16 13.75 5.15
C LEU A 62 0.34 12.36 5.55
N LEU A 63 0.19 11.41 4.63
CA LEU A 63 0.43 9.99 4.89
C LEU A 63 1.93 9.66 4.88
N VAL A 64 2.32 8.80 5.82
CA VAL A 64 3.64 8.18 5.90
C VAL A 64 3.45 6.68 6.00
N LEU A 65 4.11 5.92 5.13
CA LEU A 65 4.28 4.49 5.27
C LEU A 65 5.69 4.24 5.82
N GLU A 66 5.77 3.87 7.09
CA GLU A 66 7.00 3.40 7.71
C GLU A 66 7.26 1.95 7.29
N LEU A 67 8.52 1.63 6.98
CA LEU A 67 8.97 0.29 6.60
C LEU A 67 10.17 -0.11 7.46
N GLY A 68 10.16 -1.33 7.99
CA GLY A 68 11.28 -1.88 8.75
C GLY A 68 10.91 -3.12 9.56
N THR A 69 11.90 -3.73 10.20
CA THR A 69 11.72 -4.96 10.99
C THR A 69 10.94 -4.80 12.30
N SER A 70 10.70 -3.58 12.76
CA SER A 70 9.94 -3.30 13.99
C SER A 70 9.21 -1.96 13.88
N PRO A 71 8.19 -1.85 13.01
CA PRO A 71 7.49 -0.59 12.76
C PRO A 71 6.87 -0.02 14.03
N GLY A 72 6.93 1.31 14.19
CA GLY A 72 6.44 2.03 15.35
C GLY A 72 7.39 2.02 16.55
N GLN A 73 8.58 1.43 16.42
CA GLN A 73 9.60 1.38 17.49
C GLN A 73 10.92 1.97 17.02
N ASP A 74 11.39 3.01 17.70
CA ASP A 74 12.76 3.48 17.54
C ASP A 74 13.74 2.49 18.18
N GLN A 75 14.60 1.90 17.36
CA GLN A 75 15.55 0.89 17.81
C GLN A 75 16.94 1.50 18.01
N LEU A 76 17.55 1.25 19.16
CA LEU A 76 18.90 1.70 19.47
C LEU A 76 19.90 1.19 18.41
N LEU A 77 20.80 2.06 17.95
CA LEU A 77 21.79 1.80 16.89
C LEU A 77 21.22 1.47 15.49
N LYS A 78 19.90 1.59 15.28
CA LYS A 78 19.29 1.50 13.95
C LYS A 78 18.99 2.90 13.44
N PRO A 79 19.61 3.36 12.33
CA PRO A 79 19.35 4.69 11.81
C PRO A 79 17.95 4.78 11.21
N ASN A 80 17.32 5.94 11.39
CA ASN A 80 16.08 6.30 10.71
C ASN A 80 16.39 7.01 9.39
N PHE A 81 15.67 6.66 8.34
CA PHE A 81 15.82 7.23 7.00
C PHE A 81 14.44 7.62 6.45
N LYS A 82 14.37 8.67 5.61
CA LYS A 82 13.12 9.08 4.97
C LYS A 82 13.34 9.54 3.53
N TYR A 83 12.38 9.18 2.66
CA TYR A 83 12.13 9.86 1.41
C TYR A 83 10.86 10.71 1.51
N VAL A 84 10.90 11.90 0.92
CA VAL A 84 9.76 12.81 0.82
C VAL A 84 9.65 13.23 -0.64
N ALA A 85 8.44 13.20 -1.19
CA ALA A 85 8.17 13.58 -2.57
C ALA A 85 6.87 14.39 -2.69
N ASN A 86 6.69 15.02 -3.87
CA ASN A 86 5.50 15.78 -4.23
C ASN A 86 5.22 16.99 -3.31
N MET A 87 6.28 17.63 -2.81
CA MET A 87 6.17 18.89 -2.07
C MET A 87 5.59 20.01 -2.94
N HIS A 88 6.00 20.04 -4.21
CA HIS A 88 5.31 20.79 -5.25
C HIS A 88 4.28 19.88 -5.91
N GLY A 89 3.02 20.34 -5.98
CA GLY A 89 1.89 19.50 -6.41
C GLY A 89 1.98 18.98 -7.85
N ASN A 90 2.70 19.68 -8.72
CA ASN A 90 2.93 19.33 -10.12
C ASN A 90 4.19 18.49 -10.37
N GLU A 91 5.03 18.25 -9.36
CA GLU A 91 6.22 17.39 -9.46
C GLU A 91 5.86 15.94 -9.11
N VAL A 92 5.03 15.33 -9.97
CA VAL A 92 4.30 14.08 -9.65
C VAL A 92 5.19 12.83 -9.68
N VAL A 93 6.28 12.83 -10.46
CA VAL A 93 7.12 11.64 -10.68
C VAL A 93 7.63 11.04 -9.35
N GLY A 94 8.08 11.88 -8.43
CA GLY A 94 8.55 11.42 -7.12
C GLY A 94 7.47 10.71 -6.30
N LYS A 95 6.20 11.16 -6.37
CA LYS A 95 5.08 10.51 -5.67
C LYS A 95 4.91 9.06 -6.14
N GLU A 96 4.85 8.89 -7.47
CA GLU A 96 4.64 7.56 -8.05
C GLU A 96 5.85 6.66 -7.77
N LEU A 97 7.08 7.17 -7.87
CA LEU A 97 8.28 6.41 -7.51
C LEU A 97 8.27 5.93 -6.05
N LEU A 98 7.78 6.74 -5.10
CA LEU A 98 7.68 6.31 -3.71
C LEU A 98 6.57 5.28 -3.45
N LEU A 99 5.44 5.37 -4.16
CA LEU A 99 4.41 4.30 -4.11
C LEU A 99 5.00 2.98 -4.60
N TRP A 100 5.74 3.03 -5.69
CA TRP A 100 6.42 1.89 -6.28
C TRP A 100 7.48 1.31 -5.36
N LEU A 101 8.34 2.16 -4.80
CA LEU A 101 9.38 1.75 -3.86
C LEU A 101 8.76 1.09 -2.61
N ALA A 102 7.67 1.64 -2.08
CA ALA A 102 6.98 1.07 -0.94
C ALA A 102 6.50 -0.35 -1.22
N HIS A 103 5.87 -0.57 -2.38
CA HIS A 103 5.42 -1.88 -2.79
C HIS A 103 6.58 -2.86 -3.05
N TYR A 104 7.62 -2.39 -3.75
CA TYR A 104 8.82 -3.18 -4.01
C TYR A 104 9.49 -3.64 -2.72
N MET A 105 9.77 -2.73 -1.78
CA MET A 105 10.36 -3.06 -0.48
C MET A 105 9.51 -4.07 0.30
N CYS A 106 8.18 -3.91 0.29
CA CYS A 106 7.24 -4.84 0.91
C CYS A 106 7.34 -6.26 0.31
N GLN A 107 7.47 -6.38 -1.01
CA GLN A 107 7.69 -7.67 -1.66
C GLN A 107 9.05 -8.27 -1.29
N GLU A 108 10.12 -7.48 -1.33
CA GLU A 108 11.47 -7.97 -1.03
C GLU A 108 11.58 -8.43 0.43
N TYR A 109 10.97 -7.73 1.39
CA TYR A 109 10.88 -8.21 2.77
C TYR A 109 10.19 -9.58 2.90
N ARG A 110 9.24 -9.89 2.02
CA ARG A 110 8.55 -11.20 2.01
C ARG A 110 9.35 -12.28 1.29
N ASN A 111 10.25 -11.90 0.38
CA ASN A 111 11.09 -12.82 -0.37
C ASN A 111 12.30 -13.31 0.46
N GLY A 112 12.68 -12.56 1.49
CA GLY A 112 13.83 -12.87 2.37
C GLY A 112 15.14 -12.32 1.84
#